data_AF-A0A4R3K2B7-F1
#
_entry.id   AF-A0A4R3K2B7-F1
#
_cell.length_a   1.000
_cell.length_b   1.000
_cell.length_c   1.000
_cell.angle_alpha   90.00
_cell.angle_beta   90.00
_cell.angle_gamma   90.00
#
_symmetry.space_group_name_H-M   'P 1'
#
loop_
_entity.id
_entity.type
_entity.pdbx_description
1 polymer ?
#
loop_
_entity_poly.entity_id
_entity_poly.type
_entity_poly.pdbx_seq_one_letter_code
_entity_poly.pdbx_strand_id
1 'polypeptide(L)'
;MAFFVLATSQLIHAINQRSNIDSVFARGNAHNKALYCTMLVSGVILAFIMLIPTLRRFFSLTTLTTLEWMIALGLSLLPLVLVEITKVIIRIRHEEKAG
;
A
#
# COMPACT_ATOMS: atom_id res chain seq x y z
N MET A 1 -0.56 -0.54 16.51
CA MET A 1 -1.22 0.41 15.59
C MET A 1 -0.26 0.93 14.51
N ALA A 2 0.71 1.80 14.84
CA ALA A 2 1.58 2.45 13.85
C ALA A 2 2.32 1.48 12.91
N PHE A 3 2.93 0.42 13.44
CA PHE A 3 3.61 -0.59 12.62
C PHE A 3 2.72 -1.18 11.53
N PHE A 4 1.48 -1.55 11.88
CA PHE A 4 0.53 -2.14 10.94
C PHE A 4 0.08 -1.13 9.88
N VAL A 5 -0.18 0.13 10.27
CA VAL A 5 -0.48 1.22 9.33
C VAL A 5 0.66 1.38 8.34
N LEU A 6 1.90 1.50 8.83
CA LEU A 6 3.07 1.69 7.98
C LEU A 6 3.28 0.49 7.06
N ALA A 7 3.31 -0.73 7.58
CA ALA A 7 3.55 -1.92 6.76
C ALA A 7 2.49 -2.12 5.68
N THR A 8 1.21 -1.99 6.03
CA THR A 8 0.10 -2.10 5.06
C THR A 8 0.14 -0.97 4.04
N SER A 9 0.46 0.24 4.49
CA SER A 9 0.60 1.41 3.62
C SER A 9 1.70 1.19 2.58
N GLN A 10 2.85 0.63 2.97
CA GLN A 10 3.93 0.32 2.04
C GLN A 10 3.55 -0.77 1.03
N LEU A 11 2.80 -1.80 1.46
CA LEU A 11 2.28 -2.83 0.55
C LEU A 11 1.37 -2.22 -0.52
N ILE A 12 0.43 -1.37 -0.10
CA ILE A 12 -0.49 -0.69 -1.01
C ILE A 12 0.27 0.29 -1.92
N HIS A 13 1.20 1.05 -1.36
CA HIS A 13 2.00 2.03 -2.09
C HIS A 13 2.91 1.39 -3.15
N ALA A 14 3.38 0.16 -2.94
CA ALA A 14 4.17 -0.58 -3.92
C ALA A 14 3.42 -0.78 -5.25
N ILE A 15 2.09 -0.81 -5.25
CA ILE A 15 1.27 -0.87 -6.47
C ILE A 15 1.45 0.41 -7.30
N ASN A 16 1.50 1.57 -6.64
CA ASN A 16 1.69 2.86 -7.31
C ASN A 16 3.10 3.07 -7.86
N GLN A 17 4.10 2.45 -7.24
CA GLN A 17 5.52 2.52 -7.67
C GLN A 17 5.80 1.75 -8.97
N ARG A 18 4.81 1.02 -9.52
CA ARG A 18 4.97 0.27 -10.78
C ARG A 18 5.17 1.17 -12.00
N SER A 19 4.54 2.34 -12.04
CA SER A 19 4.71 3.32 -13.12
C SER A 19 4.65 4.72 -12.52
N ASN A 20 5.59 5.56 -12.92
CA ASN A 20 5.67 6.95 -12.44
C ASN A 20 4.68 7.87 -13.17
N ILE A 21 4.07 7.38 -14.26
CA ILE A 21 3.28 8.19 -15.20
C ILE A 21 1.88 7.60 -15.38
N ASP A 22 1.77 6.28 -15.44
CA ASP A 22 0.48 5.60 -15.62
C ASP A 22 -0.24 5.39 -14.29
N SER A 23 -1.56 5.62 -14.32
CA SER A 23 -2.43 5.30 -13.20
C SER A 23 -2.54 3.80 -13.00
N VAL A 24 -2.59 3.35 -11.75
CA VAL A 24 -2.83 1.94 -11.41
C VAL A 24 -4.15 1.40 -11.99
N PHE A 25 -5.14 2.25 -12.22
CA PHE A 25 -6.44 1.88 -12.79
C PHE A 25 -6.48 1.87 -14.32
N ALA A 26 -5.38 2.20 -15.01
CA ALA A 26 -5.32 2.19 -16.46
C ALA A 26 -5.42 0.76 -17.02
N ARG A 27 -6.26 0.57 -18.04
CA ARG A 27 -6.57 -0.72 -18.68
C ARG A 27 -5.30 -1.28 -19.37
N GLY A 28 -4.62 -2.22 -18.71
CA GLY A 28 -3.35 -2.81 -19.16
C GLY A 28 -2.33 -3.07 -18.03
N ASN A 29 -2.55 -2.48 -16.85
CA ASN A 29 -1.57 -2.48 -15.76
C ASN A 29 -1.48 -3.75 -14.89
N ALA A 30 -2.28 -4.79 -15.14
CA ALA A 30 -2.31 -6.01 -14.31
C ALA A 30 -1.15 -7.01 -14.58
N HIS A 31 -0.20 -6.70 -15.46
CA HIS A 31 0.75 -7.70 -15.97
C HIS A 31 1.87 -8.12 -15.00
N ASN A 32 2.14 -7.36 -13.93
CA ASN A 32 3.25 -7.71 -13.02
C ASN A 32 2.82 -8.71 -11.94
N LYS A 33 2.68 -9.98 -12.35
CA LYS A 33 2.35 -11.09 -11.44
C LYS A 33 3.37 -11.26 -10.32
N ALA A 34 4.64 -10.95 -10.58
CA ALA A 34 5.70 -11.03 -9.57
C ALA A 34 5.47 -10.03 -8.43
N LEU A 35 5.07 -8.79 -8.74
CA LEU A 35 4.75 -7.77 -7.74
C LEU A 35 3.59 -8.19 -6.83
N TYR A 36 2.50 -8.72 -7.41
CA TYR A 36 1.38 -9.20 -6.60
C TYR A 36 1.75 -10.41 -5.75
N CYS A 37 2.60 -11.31 -6.28
CA CYS A 37 3.11 -12.45 -5.54
C CYS A 37 3.95 -12.01 -4.34
N THR A 38 4.93 -11.12 -4.53
CA THR A 38 5.78 -10.62 -3.44
C THR A 38 4.97 -9.81 -2.43
N MET A 39 4.02 -8.99 -2.88
CA MET A 39 3.11 -8.26 -1.99
C MET A 39 2.26 -9.20 -1.14
N LEU A 40 1.75 -10.30 -1.71
CA LEU A 40 1.01 -11.32 -0.98
C LEU A 40 1.90 -12.04 0.04
N VAL A 41 3.10 -12.45 -0.35
CA VAL A 41 4.09 -13.06 0.56
C VAL A 41 4.42 -12.12 1.72
N SER A 42 4.69 -10.85 1.45
CA SER A 42 4.94 -9.84 2.49
C SER A 42 3.73 -9.63 3.40
N GLY A 43 2.51 -9.64 2.86
CA GLY A 43 1.26 -9.59 3.63
C GLY A 43 1.09 -10.80 4.55
N VAL A 44 1.45 -12.00 4.09
CA VAL A 44 1.42 -13.23 4.91
C VAL A 44 2.44 -13.16 6.05
N ILE A 45 3.66 -12.68 5.78
CA ILE A 45 4.68 -12.47 6.81
C ILE A 45 4.19 -11.46 7.85
N LEU A 46 3.60 -10.35 7.42
CA LEU A 46 3.01 -9.36 8.31
C LEU A 46 1.89 -9.96 9.18
N ALA A 47 1.03 -10.81 8.59
CA ALA A 47 0.00 -11.52 9.34
C ALA A 47 0.59 -12.48 10.38
N PHE A 48 1.64 -13.23 10.04
CA PHE A 48 2.32 -14.10 11.02
C PHE A 48 2.92 -13.31 12.19
N ILE A 49 3.57 -12.18 11.90
CA ILE A 49 4.11 -11.29 12.95
C ILE A 49 2.99 -10.82 13.88
N MET A 50 1.81 -10.52 13.35
CA MET A 50 0.67 -10.01 14.12
C MET A 50 -0.13 -11.09 14.86
N LEU A 51 -0.14 -12.34 14.38
CA LEU A 51 -0.89 -13.43 14.99
C LEU A 51 -0.07 -14.17 16.06
N ILE A 52 1.21 -14.42 15.80
CA ILE A 52 2.06 -15.22 16.69
C ILE A 52 2.49 -14.36 17.90
N PRO A 53 2.10 -14.73 19.14
CA PRO A 53 2.39 -13.92 20.33
C PRO A 53 3.89 -13.78 20.61
N THR A 54 4.69 -14.80 20.30
CA THR A 54 6.15 -14.77 20.43
C THR A 54 6.77 -13.71 19.52
N LEU A 55 6.33 -13.64 18.25
CA LEU A 55 6.81 -12.63 17.30
C LEU A 55 6.33 -11.24 17.70
N ARG A 56 5.05 -11.09 18.07
CA ARG A 56 4.54 -9.81 18.58
C ARG A 56 5.38 -9.29 19.74
N ARG A 57 5.70 -10.14 20.71
CA ARG A 57 6.52 -9.75 21.87
C ARG A 57 7.94 -9.39 21.46
N PHE A 58 8.53 -10.11 20.50
CA PHE A 58 9.85 -9.80 19.94
C PHE A 58 9.89 -8.42 19.27
N PHE A 59 8.84 -8.06 18.52
CA PHE A 59 8.68 -6.77 17.87
C PHE A 59 8.01 -5.70 18.76
N SER A 60 7.79 -5.98 20.05
CA SER A 60 7.11 -5.09 21.00
C SER A 60 5.74 -4.58 20.51
N LEU A 61 4.98 -5.46 19.84
CA LEU A 61 3.66 -5.17 19.28
C LEU A 61 2.53 -5.49 20.28
N THR A 62 1.52 -4.64 20.28
CA THR A 62 0.29 -4.83 21.06
C THR A 62 -0.80 -5.52 20.23
N THR A 63 -1.73 -6.20 20.90
CA THR A 63 -2.99 -6.63 20.28
C THR A 63 -3.81 -5.42 19.88
N LEU A 64 -4.33 -5.41 18.65
CA LEU A 64 -5.27 -4.39 18.22
C LEU A 64 -6.70 -4.91 18.35
N THR A 65 -7.58 -4.02 18.78
CA THR A 65 -9.04 -4.20 18.73
C THR A 65 -9.56 -4.13 17.29
N THR A 66 -10.75 -4.64 17.03
CA THR A 66 -11.36 -4.62 15.69
C THR A 66 -11.47 -3.21 15.10
N LEU A 67 -11.78 -2.21 15.93
CA LEU A 67 -11.89 -0.82 15.51
C LEU A 67 -10.55 -0.26 15.05
N GLU A 68 -9.50 -0.54 15.82
CA GLU A 68 -8.12 -0.17 15.49
C GLU A 68 -7.65 -0.79 14.17
N TRP A 69 -8.01 -2.05 13.88
CA TRP A 69 -7.75 -2.67 12.58
C TRP A 69 -8.42 -1.90 11.43
N MET A 70 -9.68 -1.52 11.58
CA MET A 70 -10.41 -0.76 10.56
C MET A 70 -9.79 0.62 10.31
N ILE A 71 -9.45 1.34 11.38
CA ILE A 71 -8.78 2.65 11.26
C ILE A 71 -7.44 2.49 10.54
N ALA A 72 -6.65 1.47 10.90
CA ALA A 72 -5.35 1.28 10.27
C ALA A 72 -5.45 0.97 8.78
N LEU A 73 -6.40 0.11 8.39
CA LEU A 73 -6.66 -0.19 6.99
C LEU A 73 -7.09 1.08 6.24
N GLY A 74 -7.99 1.89 6.83
CA GLY A 74 -8.39 3.16 6.25
C GLY A 74 -7.22 4.13 6.03
N LEU A 75 -6.36 4.31 7.04
CA LEU A 75 -5.18 5.18 6.95
C LEU A 75 -4.15 4.65 5.94
N SER A 76 -4.02 3.33 5.80
CA SER A 76 -3.05 2.73 4.89
C SER A 76 -3.36 2.99 3.40
N LEU A 77 -4.60 3.37 3.08
CA LEU A 77 -4.99 3.75 1.72
C LEU A 77 -4.53 5.17 1.35
N LEU A 78 -4.15 6.02 2.31
CA LEU A 78 -3.81 7.41 2.02
C LEU A 78 -2.68 7.56 0.99
N PRO A 79 -1.56 6.80 1.06
CA PRO A 79 -0.50 6.96 0.05
C PRO A 79 -0.90 6.44 -1.33
N LEU A 80 -1.90 5.56 -1.42
CA LEU A 80 -2.46 5.18 -2.71
C LEU A 80 -3.14 6.39 -3.36
N VAL A 81 -4.04 7.01 -2.60
CA VAL A 81 -4.87 8.14 -3.06
C VAL A 81 -4.00 9.35 -3.41
N LEU A 82 -3.08 9.73 -2.52
CA LEU A 82 -2.23 10.92 -2.71
C LEU A 82 -1.35 10.81 -3.97
N VAL A 83 -0.78 9.64 -4.22
CA VAL A 83 0.09 9.43 -5.39
C VAL A 83 -0.73 9.39 -6.67
N GLU A 84 -1.92 8.79 -6.67
CA GLU A 84 -2.78 8.83 -7.86
C GLU A 84 -3.27 10.25 -8.17
N ILE A 85 -3.60 11.06 -7.15
CA ILE A 85 -3.87 12.50 -7.34
C ILE A 85 -2.65 13.20 -7.97
N THR A 86 -1.45 12.90 -7.49
CA THR A 86 -0.21 13.49 -8.02
C THR A 86 0.01 13.12 -9.48
N LYS A 87 -0.22 11.86 -9.86
CA LYS A 87 -0.13 11.41 -11.25
C LYS A 87 -1.13 12.11 -12.16
N VAL A 88 -2.38 12.28 -11.70
CA VAL A 88 -3.42 13.00 -12.45
C VAL A 88 -3.01 14.46 -12.69
N ILE A 89 -2.50 15.16 -11.67
CA ILE A 89 -2.03 16.54 -11.80
C ILE A 89 -0.87 16.63 -12.80
N ILE A 90 0.10 15.72 -12.73
CA ILE A 90 1.24 15.68 -13.65
C ILE A 90 0.76 15.47 -15.10
N ARG A 91 -0.19 14.55 -15.31
CA ARG A 91 -0.74 14.24 -16.63
C ARG A 91 -1.41 15.45 -17.27
N ILE A 92 -2.28 16.15 -16.53
CA ILE A 92 -2.97 17.35 -17.02
C ILE A 92 -1.97 18.44 -17.43
N ARG A 93 -0.93 18.68 -16.60
CA ARG A 93 0.11 19.69 -16.88
C ARG A 93 0.99 19.33 -18.09
N HIS A 94 1.14 18.04 -18.39
CA HIS A 94 1.89 17.59 -19.56
C HIS A 94 1.08 17.78 -20.86
N GLU A 95 -0.23 17.58 -20.82
CA GLU A 95 -1.14 17.82 -21.95
C GLU A 95 -1.25 19.31 -22.29
N GLU A 96 -1.27 20.21 -21.29
CA GLU A 96 -1.25 21.67 -21.51
C GLU A 96 0.02 22.21 -22.19
N LYS A 97 1.17 21.55 -22.02
CA LYS A 97 2.44 21.98 -22.63
C LYS A 97 2.64 21.46 -24.05
N ALA A 98 1.81 20.52 -24.50
CA ALA A 98 1.92 19.86 -25.79
C ALA A 98 0.93 20.39 -26.85
N GLY A 99 0.00 21.28 -26.47
CA GLY A 99 -0.90 22.03 -27.36
C GLY A 99 -0.47 23.49 -27.49
#